data_AF-A0A845GHQ6-F1
#
_entry.id   AF-A0A845GHQ6-F1
#
_cell.length_a   1.000
_cell.length_b   1.000
_cell.length_c   1.000
_cell.angle_alpha   90.00
_cell.angle_beta   90.00
_cell.angle_gamma   90.00
#
_symmetry.space_group_name_H-M   'P 1'
#
loop_
_entity.id
_entity.type
_entity.pdbx_description
1 polymer ?
#
loop_
_entity_poly.entity_id
_entity_poly.type
_entity_poly.pdbx_seq_one_letter_code
_entity_poly.pdbx_strand_id
1 'polypeptide(L)'
;TVALTTAQAAALTSAQLAALSTGDIAALETADLAALKTAAIAGLSAQQVAALNSDQVTALTSAQVAALNSGQILALQSSAIAGLQTNDIGALGTAVIAAMPAAVLGGLSAA
;
A
#
# COMPACT_ATOMS: atom_id res chain seq x y z
N THR A 1 -6.03 -18.28 -0.40
CA THR A 1 -4.90 -17.61 0.27
C THR A 1 -3.62 -18.13 -0.34
N VAL A 2 -2.71 -17.23 -0.74
CA VAL A 2 -1.35 -17.66 -1.06
C VAL A 2 -0.67 -17.87 0.29
N ALA A 3 -0.57 -19.11 0.75
CA ALA A 3 0.07 -19.43 2.03
C ALA A 3 1.60 -19.36 1.86
N LEU A 4 2.14 -18.15 1.89
CA LEU A 4 3.57 -17.92 1.99
C LEU A 4 3.97 -17.99 3.47
N THR A 5 5.20 -18.42 3.71
CA THR A 5 5.88 -18.10 4.96
C THR A 5 6.48 -16.70 4.84
N THR A 6 6.67 -16.04 5.98
CA THR A 6 7.30 -14.71 6.06
C THR A 6 8.69 -14.68 5.44
N ALA A 7 9.43 -15.80 5.54
CA ALA A 7 10.73 -15.96 4.88
C ALA A 7 10.63 -16.07 3.36
N GLN A 8 9.59 -16.74 2.84
CA GLN A 8 9.32 -16.79 1.40
C GLN A 8 8.89 -15.42 0.87
N ALA A 9 8.06 -14.69 1.62
CA ALA A 9 7.69 -13.32 1.28
C ALA A 9 8.93 -12.42 1.19
N ALA A 10 9.83 -12.47 2.18
CA ALA A 10 11.08 -11.71 2.16
C ALA A 10 12.04 -12.06 1.01
N ALA A 11 11.88 -13.26 0.42
CA ALA A 11 12.67 -13.71 -0.72
C ALA A 11 12.10 -13.24 -2.08
N LEU A 12 10.86 -12.76 -2.13
CA LEU A 12 10.23 -12.34 -3.38
C LEU A 12 10.98 -11.17 -4.03
N THR A 13 11.17 -11.29 -5.35
CA THR A 13 11.68 -10.22 -6.20
C THR A 13 10.54 -9.32 -6.69
N SER A 14 10.87 -8.12 -7.15
CA SER A 14 9.90 -7.20 -7.76
C SER A 14 9.19 -7.83 -8.97
N ALA A 15 9.90 -8.59 -9.80
CA ALA A 15 9.32 -9.25 -10.96
C ALA A 15 8.33 -10.36 -10.58
N GLN A 16 8.64 -11.15 -9.54
CA GLN A 16 7.72 -12.18 -9.03
C GLN A 16 6.48 -11.54 -8.39
N LEU A 17 6.67 -10.45 -7.65
CA LEU A 17 5.56 -9.73 -7.03
C LEU A 17 4.65 -9.07 -8.08
N ALA A 18 5.24 -8.50 -9.14
CA ALA A 18 4.51 -7.92 -10.25
C ALA A 18 3.72 -8.96 -11.07
N ALA A 19 4.10 -10.23 -11.02
CA ALA A 19 3.38 -11.33 -11.69
C ALA A 19 2.16 -11.82 -10.89
N LEU A 20 1.99 -11.41 -9.63
CA LEU A 20 0.84 -11.79 -8.81
C LEU A 20 -0.43 -11.07 -9.28
N SER A 21 -1.55 -11.76 -9.21
CA SER A 21 -2.85 -11.11 -9.45
C SER A 21 -3.21 -10.16 -8.29
N THR A 22 -4.15 -9.24 -8.53
CA THR A 22 -4.70 -8.40 -7.46
C THR A 22 -5.37 -9.23 -6.36
N GLY A 23 -5.95 -10.38 -6.71
CA GLY A 23 -6.52 -11.32 -5.74
C GLY A 23 -5.47 -11.99 -4.85
N ASP A 24 -4.30 -12.31 -5.41
CA ASP A 24 -3.18 -12.85 -4.64
C ASP A 24 -2.61 -11.80 -3.67
N ILE A 25 -2.49 -10.56 -4.13
CA ILE A 25 -2.05 -9.43 -3.29
C ILE A 25 -3.03 -9.18 -2.14
N ALA A 26 -4.33 -9.13 -2.42
CA ALA A 26 -5.36 -8.96 -1.39
C ALA A 26 -5.40 -10.13 -0.38
N ALA A 27 -4.87 -11.29 -0.75
CA ALA A 27 -4.81 -12.48 0.09
C ALA A 27 -3.50 -12.63 0.90
N LEU A 28 -2.54 -11.70 0.77
CA LEU A 28 -1.32 -11.69 1.57
C LEU A 28 -1.61 -11.34 3.03
N GLU A 29 -0.97 -12.05 3.95
CA GLU A 29 -1.02 -11.70 5.36
C GLU A 29 -0.22 -10.42 5.63
N THR A 30 -0.62 -9.65 6.65
CA THR A 30 0.05 -8.39 7.02
C THR A 30 1.51 -8.61 7.43
N ALA A 31 1.82 -9.75 8.04
CA ALA A 31 3.18 -10.13 8.41
C ALA A 31 4.08 -10.39 7.18
N ASP A 32 3.54 -11.04 6.15
CA ASP A 32 4.26 -11.28 4.90
C ASP A 32 4.52 -9.97 4.15
N LEU A 33 3.52 -9.08 4.13
CA LEU A 33 3.63 -7.76 3.53
C LEU A 33 4.72 -6.92 4.23
N ALA A 34 4.75 -6.92 5.57
CA ALA A 34 5.78 -6.22 6.34
C ALA A 34 7.19 -6.79 6.11
N ALA A 35 7.30 -8.06 5.71
CA ALA A 35 8.56 -8.72 5.39
C ALA A 35 9.07 -8.45 3.96
N LEU A 36 8.25 -7.89 3.08
CA LEU A 36 8.66 -7.58 1.71
C LEU A 36 9.72 -6.48 1.67
N LYS A 37 10.72 -6.66 0.80
CA LYS A 37 11.76 -5.64 0.57
C LYS A 37 11.16 -4.39 -0.08
N THR A 38 11.68 -3.22 0.26
CA THR A 38 11.27 -1.93 -0.33
C THR A 38 11.38 -1.91 -1.85
N ALA A 39 12.42 -2.54 -2.42
CA ALA A 39 12.58 -2.69 -3.87
C ALA A 39 11.49 -3.54 -4.53
N ALA A 40 10.94 -4.54 -3.81
CA ALA A 40 9.83 -5.34 -4.30
C ALA A 40 8.52 -4.52 -4.29
N ILE A 41 8.27 -3.78 -3.20
CA ILE A 41 7.13 -2.86 -3.07
C ILE A 41 7.13 -1.79 -4.16
N ALA A 42 8.29 -1.19 -4.44
CA ALA A 42 8.44 -0.21 -5.52
C ALA A 42 8.10 -0.78 -6.91
N GLY A 43 8.21 -2.11 -7.09
CA GLY A 43 7.89 -2.80 -8.33
C GLY A 43 6.41 -3.14 -8.54
N LEU A 44 5.54 -2.88 -7.56
CA LEU A 44 4.09 -3.12 -7.70
C LEU A 44 3.45 -2.16 -8.70
N SER A 45 2.49 -2.65 -9.49
CA SER A 45 1.64 -1.77 -10.29
C SER A 45 0.68 -0.97 -9.42
N ALA A 46 0.16 0.15 -9.94
CA ALA A 46 -0.88 0.92 -9.28
C ALA A 46 -2.12 0.06 -8.97
N GLN A 47 -2.49 -0.87 -9.87
CA GLN A 47 -3.62 -1.78 -9.68
C GLN A 47 -3.40 -2.78 -8.55
N GLN A 48 -2.18 -3.32 -8.42
CA GLN A 48 -1.83 -4.20 -7.30
C GLN A 48 -1.82 -3.43 -5.97
N VAL A 49 -1.31 -2.20 -5.96
CA VAL A 49 -1.34 -1.34 -4.78
C VAL A 49 -2.78 -0.98 -4.40
N ALA A 50 -3.66 -0.71 -5.37
CA ALA A 50 -5.08 -0.46 -5.13
C ALA A 50 -5.82 -1.71 -4.59
N ALA A 51 -5.29 -2.91 -4.77
CA ALA A 51 -5.89 -4.14 -4.27
C ALA A 51 -5.55 -4.43 -2.80
N LEU A 52 -4.66 -3.64 -2.18
CA LEU A 52 -4.39 -3.74 -0.75
C LEU A 52 -5.61 -3.27 0.05
N ASN A 53 -5.98 -4.04 1.07
CA ASN A 53 -7.03 -3.66 2.02
C ASN A 53 -6.48 -2.75 3.15
N SER A 54 -7.36 -2.18 3.97
CA SER A 54 -6.98 -1.25 5.04
C SER A 54 -5.97 -1.85 6.02
N ASP A 55 -6.16 -3.09 6.46
CA ASP A 55 -5.26 -3.76 7.41
C ASP A 55 -3.85 -3.91 6.80
N GLN A 56 -3.77 -4.32 5.54
CA GLN A 56 -2.53 -4.42 4.77
C GLN A 56 -1.84 -3.06 4.61
N VAL A 57 -2.60 -1.99 4.32
CA VAL A 57 -2.02 -0.64 4.22
C VAL A 57 -1.46 -0.18 5.56
N THR A 58 -2.14 -0.43 6.68
CA THR A 58 -1.64 -0.09 8.02
C THR A 58 -0.44 -0.93 8.45
N ALA A 59 -0.27 -2.13 7.88
CA ALA A 59 0.87 -3.00 8.14
C ALA A 59 2.15 -2.60 7.37
N LEU A 60 2.06 -1.69 6.39
CA LEU A 60 3.24 -1.19 5.69
C LEU A 60 4.15 -0.41 6.64
N THR A 61 5.43 -0.73 6.60
CA THR A 61 6.45 0.02 7.34
C THR A 61 6.70 1.38 6.68
N SER A 62 7.20 2.35 7.45
CA SER A 62 7.54 3.68 6.92
C SER A 62 8.56 3.63 5.76
N ALA A 63 9.49 2.67 5.80
CA ALA A 63 10.46 2.47 4.73
C ALA A 63 9.81 1.93 3.43
N GLN A 64 8.79 1.07 3.55
CA GLN A 64 8.04 0.58 2.40
C GLN A 64 7.15 1.68 1.80
N VAL A 65 6.50 2.50 2.64
CA VAL A 65 5.73 3.66 2.18
C VAL A 65 6.62 4.68 1.46
N ALA A 66 7.82 4.95 1.99
CA ALA A 66 8.80 5.84 1.35
C ALA A 66 9.34 5.32 0.01
N ALA A 67 9.19 4.03 -0.28
CA ALA A 67 9.61 3.42 -1.54
C ALA A 67 8.54 3.52 -2.65
N LEU A 68 7.32 3.96 -2.31
CA LEU A 68 6.23 4.13 -3.26
C LEU A 68 6.42 5.39 -4.10
N ASN A 69 6.08 5.31 -5.38
CA ASN A 69 5.99 6.46 -6.27
C ASN A 69 4.61 7.16 -6.19
N SER A 70 4.50 8.32 -6.81
CA SER A 70 3.27 9.14 -6.79
C SER A 70 2.04 8.41 -7.33
N GLY A 71 2.17 7.60 -8.37
CA GLY A 71 1.06 6.81 -8.93
C GLY A 71 0.57 5.72 -7.98
N GLN A 72 1.49 5.06 -7.27
CA GLN A 72 1.15 4.06 -6.26
C GLN A 72 0.51 4.70 -5.02
N ILE A 73 0.99 5.87 -4.59
CA ILE A 73 0.37 6.62 -3.48
C ILE A 73 -1.05 7.07 -3.85
N LEU A 74 -1.27 7.55 -5.07
CA LEU A 74 -2.63 7.88 -5.56
C LEU A 74 -3.53 6.64 -5.61
N ALA A 75 -3.00 5.47 -5.95
CA ALA A 75 -3.75 4.22 -5.94
C ALA A 75 -4.17 3.78 -4.53
N LEU A 76 -3.26 3.90 -3.55
CA LEU A 76 -3.60 3.72 -2.12
C LEU A 76 -4.71 4.66 -1.69
N GLN A 77 -4.66 5.93 -2.13
CA GLN A 77 -5.68 6.92 -1.81
C GLN A 77 -7.02 6.56 -2.44
N SER A 78 -7.09 6.12 -3.69
CA SER A 78 -8.36 5.70 -4.30
C SER A 78 -9.04 4.59 -3.50
N SER A 79 -8.27 3.60 -3.04
CA SER A 79 -8.80 2.48 -2.24
C SER A 79 -9.08 2.87 -0.79
N ALA A 80 -8.25 3.71 -0.18
CA ALA A 80 -8.45 4.22 1.17
C ALA A 80 -9.62 5.20 1.26
N ILE A 81 -9.72 6.16 0.33
CA ILE A 81 -10.80 7.17 0.25
C ILE A 81 -12.16 6.50 -0.06
N ALA A 82 -12.19 5.45 -0.90
CA ALA A 82 -13.41 4.68 -1.14
C ALA A 82 -13.87 3.90 0.11
N GLY A 83 -12.99 3.69 1.09
CA GLY A 83 -13.26 2.97 2.34
C GLY A 83 -13.35 3.85 3.60
N LEU A 84 -13.12 5.17 3.53
CA LEU A 84 -13.09 6.04 4.71
C LEU A 84 -14.47 6.11 5.40
N GLN A 85 -14.60 5.46 6.56
CA GLN A 85 -15.59 5.80 7.58
C GLN A 85 -15.01 6.88 8.50
N THR A 86 -15.86 7.60 9.23
CA THR A 86 -15.48 8.80 10.02
C THR A 86 -14.37 8.52 11.05
N ASN A 87 -14.27 7.28 11.50
CA ASN A 87 -13.26 6.71 12.38
C ASN A 87 -11.86 6.63 11.74
N ASP A 88 -11.77 6.49 10.42
CA ASP A 88 -10.50 6.34 9.70
C ASP A 88 -9.75 7.68 9.54
N ILE A 89 -10.47 8.81 9.60
CA ILE A 89 -9.86 10.16 9.59
C ILE A 89 -8.98 10.37 10.82
N GLY A 90 -9.31 9.76 11.97
CA GLY A 90 -8.47 9.79 13.17
C GLY A 90 -7.26 8.85 13.12
N ALA A 91 -7.30 7.83 12.24
CA ALA A 91 -6.24 6.84 12.05
C ALA A 91 -5.24 7.21 10.95
N LEU A 92 -5.50 8.30 10.20
CA LEU A 92 -4.52 8.93 9.30
C LEU A 92 -3.35 9.48 10.13
N GLY A 93 -2.44 8.59 10.50
CA GLY A 93 -1.24 8.92 11.25
C GLY A 93 -0.38 9.94 10.50
N THR A 94 0.55 10.56 11.23
CA THR A 94 1.40 11.65 10.71
C THR A 94 2.23 11.26 9.49
N ALA A 95 2.53 9.97 9.29
CA ALA A 95 3.21 9.47 8.10
C ALA A 95 2.37 9.62 6.82
N VAL A 96 1.05 9.41 6.91
CA VAL A 96 0.13 9.56 5.77
C VAL A 96 -0.09 11.03 5.44
N ILE A 97 -0.24 11.87 6.46
CA ILE A 97 -0.34 13.34 6.30
C ILE A 97 0.97 13.93 5.73
N ALA A 98 2.12 13.49 6.23
CA ALA A 98 3.44 13.96 5.77
C ALA A 98 3.78 13.50 4.35
N ALA A 99 3.21 12.38 3.90
CA ALA A 99 3.37 11.87 2.55
C ALA A 99 2.36 12.45 1.55
N MET A 100 1.42 13.32 1.97
CA MET A 100 0.47 13.97 1.06
C MET A 100 1.21 14.87 0.07
N PRO A 101 1.18 14.57 -1.24
CA PRO A 101 1.65 15.52 -2.24
C PRO A 101 0.79 16.78 -2.19
N ALA A 102 1.39 17.97 -2.34
CA ALA A 102 0.66 19.24 -2.32
C ALA A 102 -0.55 19.28 -3.28
N ALA A 103 -0.51 18.49 -4.36
CA ALA A 103 -1.62 18.32 -5.31
C ALA A 103 -2.91 17.78 -4.66
N VAL A 104 -2.80 16.92 -3.65
CA VAL A 104 -3.96 16.33 -2.94
C VAL A 104 -4.62 17.35 -2.02
N LEU A 105 -3.83 18.21 -1.36
CA LEU A 105 -4.35 19.31 -0.54
C LEU A 105 -5.05 20.38 -1.38
N GLY A 106 -4.54 20.69 -2.57
CA GLY A 106 -5.17 21.62 -3.51
C GLY A 106 -6.53 21.14 -4.03
N GLY A 107 -6.75 19.82 -4.09
CA GLY A 107 -8.04 19.23 -4.44
C GLY A 107 -9.10 19.37 -3.35
N LEU A 108 -8.70 19.43 -2.07
CA LEU A 108 -9.60 19.59 -0.92
C LEU A 108 -10.10 21.02 -0.73
N SER A 109 -9.40 22.03 -1.24
CA SER A 109 -9.86 23.43 -1.22
C SER A 109 -10.81 23.80 -2.38
N ALA A 110 -11.05 22.85 -3.30
CA ALA A 110 -11.87 23.05 -4.48
C ALA A 110 -13.26 22.38 -4.39
N ALA A 111 -13.65 21.91 -3.20
CA ALA A 111 -14.98 21.35 -2.90
C ALA A 111 -15.76 22.27 -1.95
#